data_AF-A0A936SE41-F1
#
_entry.id   AF-A0A936SE41-F1
#
_cell.length_a   1.000
_cell.length_b   1.000
_cell.length_c   1.000
_cell.angle_alpha   90.00
_cell.angle_beta   90.00
_cell.angle_gamma   90.00
#
_symmetry.space_group_name_H-M   'P 1'
#
loop_
_entity.id
_entity.type
_entity.pdbx_description
1 polymer ?
#
loop_
_entity_poly.entity_id
_entity_poly.type
_entity_poly.pdbx_seq_one_letter_code
_entity_poly.pdbx_strand_id
1 'polypeptide(L)'
;MPGTESMHAATPKKEDQIEVRGARVHNLKNINVSIPFNKLTVITGVSGSGKSSLAFDTLYAEGQRRYVESLSAYARQFLERMDKPDVDEITGIAPAIAIRQKNSTKNPRSTVATQTEIYDYLRLLFARAGQTICHKCGREVKKIRPNRLRTRSWRNCRTALDSICCSLFRKKFLVRSSELQKEASPRPRPKI
;
A
#
# COMPACT_ATOMS: atom_id res chain seq x y z
N MET A 1 -18.07 7.53 -51.30
CA MET A 1 -18.91 7.94 -50.14
C MET A 1 -19.45 6.67 -49.49
N PRO A 2 -18.88 6.17 -48.39
CA PRO A 2 -19.51 5.10 -47.62
C PRO A 2 -20.51 5.69 -46.61
N GLY A 3 -21.60 4.95 -46.42
CA GLY A 3 -22.87 5.40 -45.83
C GLY A 3 -22.85 5.65 -44.33
N THR A 4 -23.84 6.44 -43.92
CA THR A 4 -24.24 6.72 -42.55
C THR A 4 -24.91 5.50 -41.92
N GLU A 5 -24.18 4.79 -41.07
CA GLU A 5 -24.77 3.81 -40.16
C GLU A 5 -25.39 4.54 -38.97
N SER A 6 -26.71 4.46 -38.87
CA SER A 6 -27.51 4.99 -37.77
C SER A 6 -27.16 4.27 -36.47
N MET A 7 -26.61 5.00 -35.51
CA MET A 7 -26.38 4.50 -34.15
C MET A 7 -27.73 4.23 -33.47
N HIS A 8 -28.06 2.96 -33.26
CA HIS A 8 -29.15 2.56 -32.38
C HIS A 8 -28.79 2.94 -30.94
N ALA A 9 -29.44 3.97 -30.41
CA ALA A 9 -29.38 4.33 -28.99
C ALA A 9 -30.04 3.21 -28.17
N ALA A 10 -29.23 2.36 -27.55
CA ALA A 10 -29.70 1.36 -26.60
C ALA A 10 -30.44 2.04 -25.45
N THR A 11 -31.66 1.60 -25.17
CA THR A 11 -32.46 2.05 -24.03
C THR A 11 -31.71 1.67 -22.75
N PRO A 12 -31.37 2.61 -21.85
CA PRO A 12 -30.56 2.28 -20.68
C PRO A 12 -31.34 1.35 -19.76
N LYS A 13 -30.76 0.19 -19.44
CA LYS A 13 -31.29 -0.70 -18.40
C LYS A 13 -31.28 0.06 -17.08
N LYS A 14 -32.30 -0.18 -16.25
CA LYS A 14 -32.48 0.43 -14.92
C LYS A 14 -31.32 0.17 -13.95
N GLU A 15 -30.43 -0.75 -14.31
CA GLU A 15 -29.23 -1.16 -13.57
C GLU A 15 -27.99 -0.31 -13.87
N ASP A 16 -28.06 0.63 -14.84
CA ASP A 16 -26.91 1.44 -15.25
C ASP A 16 -26.72 2.73 -14.42
N GLN A 17 -27.31 2.83 -13.23
CA GLN A 17 -27.20 4.03 -12.39
C GLN A 17 -27.09 3.68 -10.89
N ILE A 18 -26.33 4.50 -10.16
CA ILE A 18 -26.30 4.53 -8.70
C ILE A 18 -27.45 5.44 -8.25
N GLU A 19 -28.44 4.91 -7.55
CA GLU A 19 -29.48 5.72 -6.94
C GLU A 19 -29.18 5.93 -5.46
N VAL A 20 -29.16 7.20 -5.04
CA VAL A 20 -29.05 7.61 -3.64
C VAL A 20 -30.37 8.24 -3.23
N ARG A 21 -31.00 7.71 -2.17
CA ARG A 21 -32.26 8.21 -1.63
C ARG A 21 -32.11 8.64 -0.18
N GLY A 22 -32.58 9.85 0.11
CA GLY A 22 -32.65 10.40 1.45
C GLY A 22 -31.29 10.60 2.13
N ALA A 23 -30.28 11.09 1.41
CA ALA A 23 -28.98 11.34 2.03
C ALA A 23 -29.04 12.56 2.97
N ARG A 24 -28.64 12.34 4.23
CA ARG A 24 -28.69 13.33 5.33
C ARG A 24 -27.36 13.50 6.06
N VAL A 25 -26.28 12.96 5.49
CA VAL A 25 -24.95 13.03 6.08
C VAL A 25 -24.47 14.49 6.18
N HIS A 26 -24.13 14.94 7.40
CA HIS A 26 -23.69 16.30 7.71
C HIS A 26 -24.69 17.39 7.29
N ASN A 27 -24.38 18.17 6.25
CA ASN A 27 -25.18 19.31 5.81
C ASN A 27 -26.19 18.94 4.70
N LEU A 28 -26.33 17.65 4.38
CA LEU A 28 -27.26 17.20 3.35
C LEU A 28 -28.70 17.26 3.83
N LYS A 29 -29.57 17.87 3.02
CA LYS A 29 -31.00 18.08 3.35
C LYS A 29 -31.89 17.04 2.68
N ASN A 30 -31.72 15.78 3.05
CA ASN A 30 -32.52 14.64 2.54
C ASN A 30 -32.55 14.57 0.99
N ILE A 31 -31.37 14.56 0.38
CA ILE A 31 -31.26 14.66 -1.08
C ILE A 31 -31.43 13.30 -1.76
N ASN A 32 -32.05 13.31 -2.93
CA ASN A 32 -32.17 12.17 -3.83
C ASN A 32 -31.37 12.46 -5.12
N VAL A 33 -30.46 11.57 -5.50
CA VAL A 33 -29.57 11.76 -6.65
C VAL A 33 -29.41 10.44 -7.39
N SER A 34 -29.47 10.48 -8.72
CA SER A 34 -29.06 9.38 -9.59
C SER A 34 -27.77 9.71 -10.32
N ILE A 35 -26.79 8.79 -10.29
CA ILE A 35 -25.49 8.94 -10.92
C ILE A 35 -25.31 7.84 -11.96
N PRO A 36 -25.10 8.16 -13.25
CA PRO A 36 -24.94 7.14 -14.28
C PRO A 36 -23.59 6.41 -14.16
N PHE A 37 -23.60 5.09 -14.38
CA PHE A 37 -22.39 4.29 -14.48
C PHE A 37 -21.59 4.59 -15.74
N ASN A 38 -20.29 4.25 -15.71
CA ASN A 38 -19.34 4.37 -16.82
C ASN A 38 -19.25 5.79 -17.41
N LYS A 39 -19.58 6.81 -16.62
CA LYS A 39 -19.47 8.22 -17.01
C LYS A 39 -18.66 8.99 -15.98
N LEU A 40 -17.90 9.97 -16.46
CA LEU A 40 -17.26 10.95 -15.60
C LEU A 40 -18.31 11.93 -15.09
N THR A 41 -18.76 11.74 -13.86
CA THR A 41 -19.71 12.65 -13.19
C THR A 41 -18.94 13.60 -12.29
N VAL A 42 -19.19 14.90 -12.46
CA VAL A 42 -18.55 15.96 -11.67
C VAL A 42 -19.59 16.58 -10.75
N ILE A 43 -19.32 16.59 -9.44
CA ILE A 43 -20.18 17.23 -8.44
C ILE A 43 -19.61 18.63 -8.16
N THR A 44 -20.37 19.68 -8.50
CA THR A 44 -19.94 21.08 -8.38
C THR A 44 -20.81 21.84 -7.37
N GLY A 45 -20.36 23.03 -6.95
CA GLY A 45 -21.10 23.92 -6.04
C GLY A 45 -20.21 24.73 -5.10
N VAL A 46 -20.78 25.73 -4.41
CA VAL A 46 -20.07 26.65 -3.48
C VAL A 46 -19.47 25.95 -2.26
N SER A 47 -18.35 26.42 -1.72
CA SER A 47 -17.73 25.81 -0.52
C SER A 47 -18.75 25.59 0.60
N GLY A 48 -18.72 24.42 1.25
CA GLY A 48 -19.70 24.05 2.28
C GLY A 48 -21.05 23.51 1.78
N SER A 49 -21.32 23.46 0.48
CA SER A 49 -22.60 22.96 -0.06
C SER A 49 -22.87 21.45 0.12
N GLY A 50 -21.98 20.70 0.78
CA GLY A 50 -22.15 19.25 1.00
C GLY A 50 -21.61 18.33 -0.10
N LYS A 51 -20.81 18.84 -1.06
CA LYS A 51 -20.18 18.01 -2.12
C LYS A 51 -19.34 16.88 -1.55
N SER A 52 -18.45 17.21 -0.61
CA SER A 52 -17.58 16.24 0.03
C SER A 52 -18.38 15.26 0.87
N SER A 53 -19.48 15.71 1.49
CA SER A 53 -20.39 14.86 2.26
C SER A 53 -21.12 13.85 1.38
N LEU A 54 -21.57 14.26 0.18
CA LEU A 54 -22.17 13.33 -0.77
C LEU A 54 -21.13 12.36 -1.36
N ALA A 55 -19.96 12.86 -1.78
CA ALA A 55 -18.95 12.05 -2.46
C ALA A 55 -18.18 11.11 -1.52
N PHE A 56 -17.61 11.66 -0.44
CA PHE A 56 -16.74 10.91 0.46
C PHE A 56 -17.51 10.28 1.63
N ASP A 57 -18.33 11.07 2.31
CA ASP A 57 -18.96 10.62 3.56
C ASP A 57 -20.19 9.73 3.30
N THR A 58 -20.80 9.81 2.11
CA THR A 58 -21.97 9.00 1.71
C THR A 58 -21.59 7.91 0.71
N LEU A 59 -21.23 8.29 -0.53
CA LEU A 59 -20.98 7.31 -1.60
C LEU A 59 -19.75 6.43 -1.33
N TYR A 60 -18.60 7.04 -1.06
CA TYR A 60 -17.39 6.27 -0.78
C TYR A 60 -17.51 5.42 0.49
N ALA A 61 -18.10 5.98 1.56
CA ALA A 61 -18.33 5.24 2.80
C ALA A 61 -19.18 3.99 2.58
N GLU A 62 -20.32 4.10 1.88
CA GLU A 62 -21.18 2.94 1.57
C GLU A 62 -20.50 1.95 0.62
N GLY A 63 -19.85 2.43 -0.43
CA GLY A 63 -19.17 1.58 -1.40
C GLY A 63 -18.06 0.76 -0.77
N GLN A 64 -17.25 1.36 0.11
CA GLN A 64 -16.21 0.66 0.85
C GLN A 64 -16.81 -0.27 1.91
N ARG A 65 -17.82 0.17 2.67
CA ARG A 65 -18.49 -0.65 3.69
C ARG A 65 -19.05 -1.95 3.08
N ARG A 66 -19.84 -1.85 2.01
CA ARG A 66 -20.43 -3.04 1.36
C ARG A 66 -19.39 -3.98 0.79
N TYR A 67 -18.28 -3.44 0.29
CA TYR A 67 -17.15 -4.25 -0.16
C TYR A 67 -16.51 -5.02 1.01
N VAL A 68 -16.30 -4.39 2.17
CA VAL A 68 -15.78 -5.08 3.36
C VAL A 68 -16.78 -6.11 3.89
N GLU A 69 -18.08 -5.82 3.82
CA GLU A 69 -19.14 -6.74 4.19
C GLU A 69 -19.21 -7.98 3.30
N SER A 70 -18.71 -7.95 2.06
CA SER A 70 -18.66 -9.14 1.18
C SER A 70 -17.44 -10.05 1.44
N LEU A 71 -16.43 -9.57 2.19
CA LEU A 71 -15.24 -10.36 2.53
C LEU A 71 -15.55 -11.42 3.60
N SER A 72 -14.61 -12.36 3.79
CA SER A 72 -14.76 -13.44 4.78
C SER A 72 -14.90 -12.90 6.20
N ALA A 73 -15.59 -13.65 7.07
CA ALA A 73 -15.77 -13.27 8.48
C ALA A 73 -14.43 -13.00 9.19
N TYR A 74 -13.39 -13.74 8.82
CA TYR A 74 -12.02 -13.55 9.32
C TYR A 74 -11.41 -12.22 8.88
N ALA A 75 -11.57 -11.83 7.61
CA ALA A 75 -11.04 -10.58 7.09
C ALA A 75 -11.70 -9.35 7.76
N ARG A 76 -13.00 -9.45 8.08
CA ARG A 76 -13.74 -8.37 8.77
C ARG A 76 -13.23 -8.07 10.18
N GLN A 77 -12.47 -8.97 10.81
CA GLN A 77 -11.89 -8.72 12.14
C GLN A 77 -10.74 -7.69 12.09
N PHE A 78 -10.05 -7.59 10.95
CA PHE A 78 -8.87 -6.72 10.79
C PHE A 78 -9.17 -5.40 10.08
N LEU A 79 -10.38 -5.26 9.55
CA LEU A 79 -10.78 -4.07 8.81
C LEU A 79 -11.57 -3.15 9.72
N GLU A 80 -11.27 -1.86 9.66
CA GLU A 80 -12.03 -0.84 10.37
C GLU A 80 -13.49 -0.91 9.92
N ARG A 81 -14.40 -1.06 10.90
CA ARG A 81 -15.83 -0.95 10.64
C ARG A 81 -16.12 0.50 10.30
N MET A 82 -16.51 0.76 9.06
CA MET A 82 -17.01 2.07 8.67
C MET A 82 -18.44 2.23 9.17
N ASP A 83 -18.73 3.38 9.79
CA ASP A 83 -20.08 3.71 10.22
C ASP A 83 -21.03 3.76 9.03
N LYS A 84 -22.29 3.37 9.25
CA LYS A 84 -23.33 3.55 8.23
C LYS A 84 -23.55 5.05 8.05
N PRO A 85 -23.44 5.61 6.84
CA PRO A 85 -23.93 6.96 6.62
C PRO A 85 -25.45 7.03 6.80
N ASP A 86 -25.92 8.20 7.21
CA ASP A 86 -27.34 8.50 7.32
C ASP A 86 -27.94 8.71 5.92
N VAL A 87 -28.47 7.62 5.36
CA VAL A 87 -29.12 7.53 4.06
C VAL A 87 -30.22 6.48 4.13
N ASP A 88 -31.35 6.72 3.48
CA ASP A 88 -32.47 5.77 3.47
C ASP A 88 -32.12 4.53 2.66
N GLU A 89 -31.67 4.75 1.42
CA GLU A 89 -31.30 3.67 0.51
C GLU A 89 -30.24 4.13 -0.49
N ILE A 90 -29.29 3.24 -0.77
CA ILE A 90 -28.41 3.37 -1.93
C ILE A 90 -28.45 2.06 -2.72
N THR A 91 -28.79 2.12 -4.00
CA THR A 91 -28.82 0.94 -4.89
C THR A 91 -27.76 1.06 -5.97
N GLY A 92 -27.30 -0.09 -6.46
CA GLY A 92 -26.29 -0.14 -7.52
C GLY A 92 -24.98 0.54 -7.11
N ILE A 93 -24.48 0.39 -5.88
CA ILE A 93 -23.16 0.94 -5.53
C ILE A 93 -22.05 -0.10 -5.75
N ALA A 94 -21.03 0.28 -6.51
CA ALA A 94 -19.84 -0.52 -6.73
C ALA A 94 -18.80 -0.30 -5.60
N PRO A 95 -17.81 -1.21 -5.43
CA PRO A 95 -16.68 -0.96 -4.55
C PRO A 95 -16.01 0.36 -4.89
N ALA A 96 -15.89 1.24 -3.90
CA ALA A 96 -15.43 2.61 -4.10
C ALA A 96 -13.98 2.80 -3.64
N ILE A 97 -13.21 3.57 -4.40
CA ILE A 97 -11.84 3.99 -4.05
C ILE A 97 -11.80 5.52 -4.02
N ALA A 98 -11.49 6.09 -2.86
CA ALA A 98 -11.32 7.54 -2.73
C ALA A 98 -9.87 7.94 -2.99
N ILE A 99 -9.65 8.73 -4.04
CA ILE A 99 -8.37 9.39 -4.30
C ILE A 99 -8.46 10.81 -3.74
N ARG A 100 -7.76 11.06 -2.64
CA ARG A 100 -7.70 12.37 -1.97
C ARG A 100 -6.27 12.87 -1.92
N GLN A 101 -6.09 14.18 -1.98
CA GLN A 101 -4.83 14.82 -1.62
C GLN A 101 -4.67 14.77 -0.10
N LYS A 102 -4.23 13.64 0.44
CA LYS A 102 -3.82 13.54 1.84
C LYS A 102 -2.38 14.05 1.94
N ASN A 103 -2.11 14.91 2.92
CA ASN A 103 -0.74 15.38 3.17
C ASN A 103 0.17 14.17 3.35
N SER A 104 1.16 14.02 2.46
CA SER A 104 2.13 12.95 2.53
C SER A 104 2.95 13.12 3.80
N THR A 105 2.86 12.15 4.72
CA THR A 105 3.73 12.12 5.90
C THR A 105 5.17 12.04 5.41
N LYS A 106 5.96 13.06 5.75
CA LYS A 106 7.35 13.17 5.29
C LYS A 106 8.21 12.13 6.00
N ASN A 107 8.29 10.93 5.44
CA ASN A 107 9.31 9.96 5.81
C ASN A 107 10.52 10.17 4.88
N PRO A 108 11.72 10.47 5.39
CA PRO A 108 12.90 10.72 4.57
C PRO A 108 13.33 9.51 3.72
N ARG A 109 12.83 8.30 4.02
CA ARG A 109 13.07 7.09 3.23
C ARG A 109 12.03 6.85 2.14
N SER A 110 10.92 7.60 2.16
CA SER A 110 9.85 7.50 1.16
C SER A 110 10.18 8.38 -0.04
N THR A 111 10.38 7.74 -1.19
CA THR A 111 10.61 8.38 -2.48
C THR A 111 9.45 8.07 -3.44
N VAL A 112 9.38 8.76 -4.58
CA VAL A 112 8.40 8.46 -5.64
C VAL A 112 8.48 6.98 -6.04
N ALA A 113 9.70 6.44 -6.18
CA ALA A 113 9.93 5.05 -6.55
C ALA A 113 9.39 4.04 -5.52
N THR A 114 9.34 4.40 -4.23
CA THR A 114 8.72 3.55 -3.20
C THR A 114 7.21 3.66 -3.16
N GLN A 115 6.62 4.79 -3.59
CA GLN A 115 5.17 4.97 -3.62
C GLN A 115 4.53 4.28 -4.82
N THR A 116 5.23 4.25 -5.95
CA THR A 116 4.78 3.56 -7.17
C THR A 116 5.22 2.10 -7.23
N GLU A 117 5.87 1.59 -6.18
CA GLU A 117 6.46 0.24 -6.09
C GLU A 117 7.55 -0.06 -7.15
N ILE A 118 7.90 0.90 -8.02
CA ILE A 118 8.95 0.77 -9.04
C ILE A 118 10.28 0.36 -8.41
N TYR A 119 10.58 0.86 -7.21
CA TYR A 119 11.80 0.51 -6.49
C TYR A 119 11.92 -1.00 -6.24
N ASP A 120 10.81 -1.69 -5.95
CA ASP A 120 10.83 -3.13 -5.69
C ASP A 120 11.06 -3.93 -6.98
N TYR A 121 10.49 -3.50 -8.10
CA TYR A 121 10.78 -4.05 -9.43
C TYR A 121 12.25 -3.84 -9.81
N LEU A 122 12.80 -2.65 -9.57
CA LEU A 122 14.21 -2.36 -9.82
C LEU A 122 15.12 -3.24 -8.96
N ARG A 123 14.79 -3.45 -7.67
CA ARG A 123 15.56 -4.36 -6.81
C ARG A 123 15.59 -5.78 -7.36
N LEU A 124 14.46 -6.29 -7.82
CA LEU A 124 14.38 -7.61 -8.44
C LEU A 124 15.17 -7.67 -9.76
N LEU A 125 15.10 -6.62 -10.57
CA LEU A 125 15.85 -6.49 -11.82
C LEU A 125 17.36 -6.53 -11.55
N PHE A 126 17.87 -5.67 -10.65
CA PHE A 126 19.30 -5.62 -10.31
C PHE A 126 19.77 -6.89 -9.58
N ALA A 127 18.91 -7.55 -8.79
CA ALA A 127 19.28 -8.81 -8.17
C ALA A 127 19.45 -9.96 -9.17
N ARG A 128 18.69 -9.95 -10.28
CA ARG A 128 18.72 -11.01 -11.30
C ARG A 128 19.69 -10.73 -12.45
N ALA A 129 19.75 -9.49 -12.92
CA ALA A 129 20.52 -9.09 -14.09
C ALA A 129 21.74 -8.20 -13.76
N GLY A 130 21.84 -7.70 -12.53
CA GLY A 130 22.93 -6.81 -12.12
C GLY A 130 24.24 -7.57 -11.99
N GLN A 131 25.27 -7.09 -12.69
CA GLN A 131 26.64 -7.54 -12.49
C GLN A 131 27.20 -6.85 -11.24
N THR A 132 27.64 -7.65 -10.27
CA THR A 132 28.24 -7.13 -9.03
C THR A 132 29.70 -6.77 -9.27
N ILE A 133 30.03 -5.48 -9.15
CA ILE A 133 31.39 -4.95 -9.32
C ILE A 133 31.94 -4.51 -7.96
N CYS A 134 33.20 -4.84 -7.67
CA CYS A 134 33.86 -4.38 -6.46
C CYS A 134 34.18 -2.88 -6.54
N HIS A 135 33.69 -2.09 -5.58
CA HIS A 135 33.89 -0.64 -5.54
C HIS A 135 35.36 -0.20 -5.40
N LYS A 136 36.25 -1.06 -4.85
CA LYS A 136 37.67 -0.70 -4.64
C LYS A 136 38.57 -1.01 -5.83
N CYS A 137 38.34 -2.14 -6.50
CA CYS A 137 39.24 -2.62 -7.55
C CYS A 137 38.59 -2.70 -8.94
N GLY A 138 37.30 -2.38 -9.07
CA GLY A 138 36.58 -2.35 -10.34
C GLY A 138 36.33 -3.72 -10.99
N ARG A 139 36.71 -4.82 -10.34
CA ARG A 139 36.56 -6.18 -10.89
C ARG A 139 35.19 -6.77 -10.57
N GLU A 140 34.69 -7.58 -11.50
CA GLU A 140 33.48 -8.38 -11.31
C GLU A 140 33.65 -9.39 -10.17
N VAL A 141 32.67 -9.42 -9.26
CA VAL A 141 32.62 -10.35 -8.12
C VAL A 141 32.10 -11.70 -8.60
N LYS A 142 32.97 -12.72 -8.56
CA LYS A 142 32.62 -14.09 -8.92
C LYS A 142 32.47 -14.97 -7.68
N LYS A 143 31.64 -16.01 -7.76
CA LYS A 143 31.46 -17.00 -6.70
C LYS A 143 32.82 -17.58 -6.27
N ILE A 144 33.15 -17.47 -4.99
CA ILE A 144 34.42 -17.98 -4.45
C ILE A 144 34.23 -19.45 -4.05
N ARG A 145 35.15 -20.32 -4.49
CA ARG A 145 35.19 -21.74 -4.06
C ARG A 145 35.79 -21.84 -2.65
N PRO A 146 35.31 -22.76 -1.78
CA PRO A 146 35.80 -22.90 -0.41
C PRO A 146 37.32 -23.07 -0.28
N ASN A 147 37.93 -23.90 -1.14
CA ASN A 147 39.38 -24.14 -1.12
C ASN A 147 40.20 -22.87 -1.46
N ARG A 148 39.61 -21.90 -2.16
CA ARG A 148 40.24 -20.63 -2.55
C ARG A 148 40.14 -19.55 -1.47
N LEU A 149 39.31 -19.75 -0.45
CA LEU A 149 39.24 -18.86 0.72
C LEU A 149 40.48 -19.02 1.60
N ARG A 150 41.05 -20.22 1.69
CA ARG A 150 42.23 -20.54 2.52
C ARG A 150 43.53 -19.91 1.99
N THR A 151 43.67 -19.84 0.66
CA THR A 151 44.90 -19.36 0.00
C THR A 151 44.88 -17.87 -0.34
N ARG A 152 43.71 -17.22 -0.31
CA ARG A 152 43.62 -15.77 -0.52
C ARG A 152 44.00 -15.08 0.78
N SER A 153 45.30 -14.95 1.01
CA SER A 153 45.82 -14.11 2.08
C SER A 153 45.21 -12.72 1.92
N TRP A 154 44.49 -12.27 2.94
CA TRP A 154 43.78 -10.99 3.03
C TRP A 154 44.70 -9.76 2.97
N ARG A 155 45.90 -9.87 2.38
CA ARG A 155 46.96 -8.85 2.40
C ARG A 155 46.61 -7.58 1.60
N ASN A 156 45.69 -7.65 0.62
CA ASN A 156 45.43 -6.52 -0.30
C ASN A 156 44.03 -5.89 -0.18
N CYS A 157 43.23 -6.23 0.84
CA CYS A 157 42.02 -5.49 1.19
C CYS A 157 41.97 -5.28 2.71
N ARG A 158 42.76 -4.32 3.18
CA ARG A 158 43.01 -4.01 4.59
C ARG A 158 41.81 -3.41 5.36
N THR A 159 40.58 -3.69 4.93
CA THR A 159 39.35 -3.04 5.44
C THR A 159 38.15 -3.99 5.55
N ALA A 160 38.32 -5.30 5.37
CA ALA A 160 37.22 -6.25 5.39
C ALA A 160 37.42 -7.41 6.39
N LEU A 161 38.21 -7.19 7.44
CA LEU A 161 38.59 -8.25 8.39
C LEU A 161 37.82 -8.31 9.72
N ASP A 162 36.73 -7.55 9.91
CA ASP A 162 35.98 -7.61 11.19
C ASP A 162 34.54 -8.16 11.11
N SER A 163 34.12 -8.74 9.98
CA SER A 163 32.75 -9.31 9.92
C SER A 163 32.68 -10.60 9.12
N ILE A 164 33.47 -11.59 9.54
CA ILE A 164 33.20 -12.99 9.21
C ILE A 164 33.13 -13.76 10.51
N CYS A 165 32.02 -13.57 11.23
CA CYS A 165 31.50 -14.61 12.10
C CYS A 165 29.97 -14.62 11.97
N CYS A 166 29.46 -15.67 11.32
CA CYS A 166 28.07 -16.12 11.31
C CYS A 166 26.99 -15.23 10.65
N SER A 167 27.03 -15.16 9.32
CA SER A 167 25.85 -14.87 8.48
C SER A 167 24.95 -16.10 8.26
N LEU A 168 24.86 -17.04 9.21
CA LEU A 168 24.00 -18.22 9.11
C LEU A 168 22.55 -17.97 9.59
N PHE A 169 22.22 -16.74 10.03
CA PHE A 169 20.97 -16.48 10.78
C PHE A 169 20.19 -15.25 10.28
N ARG A 170 20.03 -15.06 8.96
CA ARG A 170 19.38 -13.83 8.44
C ARG A 170 17.84 -13.87 8.29
N LYS A 171 17.14 -14.90 8.80
CA LYS A 171 15.67 -14.99 8.68
C LYS A 171 14.85 -15.35 9.93
N LYS A 172 15.43 -15.60 11.11
CA LYS A 172 14.65 -16.11 12.27
C LYS A 172 14.69 -15.28 13.57
N PHE A 173 15.29 -14.09 13.58
CA PHE A 173 15.57 -13.38 14.85
C PHE A 173 15.07 -11.93 14.85
N LEU A 174 13.75 -11.72 14.77
CA LEU A 174 13.15 -10.39 14.95
C LEU A 174 11.95 -10.39 15.91
N VAL A 175 11.78 -11.41 16.76
CA VAL A 175 10.60 -11.53 17.66
C VAL A 175 10.94 -11.78 19.15
N ARG A 176 12.21 -11.89 19.59
CA ARG A 176 12.50 -12.14 21.03
C ARG A 176 13.52 -11.19 21.66
N SER A 177 13.37 -9.88 21.46
CA SER A 177 14.22 -8.88 22.13
C SER A 177 13.66 -8.33 23.45
N SER A 178 12.42 -8.63 23.84
CA SER A 178 11.83 -8.08 25.08
C SER A 178 11.97 -8.95 26.34
N GLU A 179 12.32 -10.24 26.21
CA GLU A 179 12.30 -11.17 27.35
C GLU A 179 13.67 -11.42 28.03
N LEU A 180 14.79 -10.99 27.43
CA LEU A 180 16.14 -11.33 27.93
C LEU A 180 16.90 -10.15 28.55
N GLN A 181 16.24 -9.03 28.89
CA GLN A 181 16.88 -7.90 29.57
C GLN A 181 16.73 -7.90 31.11
N LYS A 182 16.12 -8.92 31.73
CA LYS A 182 15.92 -8.96 33.19
C LYS A 182 16.94 -9.77 34.01
N GLU A 183 17.88 -10.49 33.39
CA GLU A 183 18.83 -11.34 34.13
C GLU A 183 20.29 -11.04 33.77
N ALA A 184 20.84 -9.92 34.25
CA ALA A 184 22.29 -9.76 34.36
C ALA A 184 22.64 -8.65 35.37
N SER A 185 22.70 -9.00 36.66
CA SER A 185 23.37 -8.19 37.69
C SER A 185 24.82 -8.68 37.86
N PRO A 186 25.83 -7.79 38.02
CA PRO A 186 27.24 -8.19 38.04
C PRO A 186 27.70 -8.67 39.43
N ARG A 187 28.39 -9.82 39.50
CA ARG A 187 29.10 -10.27 40.71
C ARG A 187 30.50 -9.61 40.83
N PRO A 188 31.00 -9.34 42.05
CA PRO A 188 32.25 -8.61 42.25
C PRO A 188 33.49 -9.52 42.13
N ARG A 189 34.62 -8.91 41.74
CA ARG A 189 35.93 -9.58 41.58
C ARG A 189 36.65 -9.77 42.93
N PRO A 190 37.47 -10.83 43.08
CA PRO A 190 38.23 -11.07 44.30
C PRO A 190 39.44 -10.11 44.40
N LYS A 191 39.75 -9.70 45.63
CA LYS A 191 40.92 -8.89 45.98
C LYS A 191 42.14 -9.80 46.18
N ILE A 192 43.30 -9.33 45.72
CA ILE A 192 44.60 -9.64 46.34
C ILE A 192 44.81 -8.59 47.43
#